data_AF-A0A960YLN7-F1
#
_entry.id   AF-A0A960YLN7-F1
#
_cell.length_a   1.000
_cell.length_b   1.000
_cell.length_c   1.000
_cell.angle_alpha   90.00
_cell.angle_beta   90.00
_cell.angle_gamma   90.00
#
_symmetry.space_group_name_H-M   'P 1'
#
loop_
_entity.id
_entity.type
_entity.pdbx_description
1 polymer ?
#
loop_
_entity_poly.entity_id
_entity_poly.type
_entity_poly.pdbx_seq_one_letter_code
_entity_poly.pdbx_strand_id
1 'polypeptide(L)'
;MKLERTLIAIALTICVITSNSCGDDSSDNTTAIAALALVASCTSSAVSNSQYSTCSSAAVTEASYTPASDATGRPCSTSISADAPCWIKENFHCVTVTMDGDTIVMTTNNLPPYKSPYYKSPGTYAAYNEATFPSGHSANPNFIASQSITMRIPASPTKANCSYDSTFGSGIDALGIDVHGVVMFNNQAAPGDSLATEYSTFDDSYAHPESTGKYHQHTEPTKITNDDNVLVGIMLDGYPIYGRKSQDGSYPTLDTDTHSVACTTTHFPNGTQCYHVGNGSGVDAYLIGSYFAGRRGTVD
;
A
#
# COMPACT_ATOMS: atom_id res chain seq x y z
N MET A 1 18.03 -45.81 5.92
CA MET A 1 17.49 -46.01 4.56
C MET A 1 16.10 -45.39 4.52
N LYS A 2 16.03 -44.07 4.28
CA LYS A 2 14.76 -43.32 4.16
C LYS A 2 14.59 -42.97 2.69
N LEU A 3 13.44 -43.36 2.14
CA LEU A 3 13.07 -43.23 0.74
C LEU A 3 12.62 -41.77 0.49
N GLU A 4 13.38 -41.02 -0.29
CA GLU A 4 13.01 -39.69 -0.77
C GLU A 4 11.93 -39.83 -1.86
N ARG A 5 10.86 -39.02 -1.75
CA ARG A 5 9.83 -38.90 -2.79
C ARG A 5 10.14 -37.69 -3.66
N THR A 6 10.79 -37.94 -4.79
CA THR A 6 10.94 -37.00 -5.90
C THR A 6 9.59 -36.79 -6.58
N LEU A 7 9.02 -35.58 -6.54
CA LEU A 7 7.92 -35.21 -7.43
C LEU A 7 8.52 -34.82 -8.79
N ILE A 8 8.14 -35.55 -9.82
CA ILE A 8 8.48 -35.28 -11.23
C ILE A 8 7.51 -34.22 -11.74
N ALA A 9 8.02 -33.05 -12.10
CA ALA A 9 7.28 -32.06 -12.89
C ALA A 9 7.34 -32.47 -14.37
N ILE A 10 6.19 -32.76 -14.96
CA ILE A 10 6.05 -33.05 -16.40
C ILE A 10 5.99 -31.70 -17.12
N ALA A 11 7.06 -31.32 -17.81
CA ALA A 11 7.05 -30.22 -18.77
C ALA A 11 6.49 -30.74 -20.11
N LEU A 12 5.29 -30.31 -20.49
CA LEU A 12 4.72 -30.58 -21.80
C LEU A 12 5.11 -29.43 -22.75
N THR A 13 6.10 -29.67 -23.61
CA THR A 13 6.42 -28.76 -24.72
C THR A 13 5.46 -29.05 -25.87
N ILE A 14 4.56 -28.12 -26.19
CA ILE A 14 3.74 -28.19 -27.42
C ILE A 14 4.32 -27.22 -28.44
N CYS A 15 4.84 -27.79 -29.52
CA CYS A 15 5.23 -27.10 -30.74
C CYS A 15 3.96 -26.73 -31.52
N VAL A 16 3.70 -25.43 -31.71
CA VAL A 16 2.63 -24.96 -32.60
C VAL A 16 3.22 -24.80 -34.00
N ILE A 17 2.82 -25.68 -34.90
CA ILE A 17 3.07 -25.54 -36.34
C ILE A 17 1.99 -24.59 -36.89
N THR A 18 2.39 -23.41 -37.36
CA THR A 18 1.53 -22.56 -38.18
C THR A 18 1.70 -22.94 -39.65
N SER A 19 0.70 -23.60 -40.24
CA SER A 19 0.61 -23.76 -41.69
C SER A 19 -0.14 -22.57 -42.30
N ASN A 20 0.59 -21.75 -43.04
CA ASN A 20 0.06 -20.75 -43.97
C ASN A 20 -0.54 -21.48 -45.20
N SER A 21 -1.73 -21.12 -45.65
CA SER A 21 -2.21 -21.41 -47.01
C SER A 21 -3.27 -20.40 -47.45
N CYS A 22 -2.97 -19.67 -48.52
CA CYS A 22 -3.93 -18.95 -49.36
C CYS A 22 -4.50 -19.92 -50.41
N GLY A 23 -5.79 -19.80 -50.75
CA GLY A 23 -6.40 -20.51 -51.88
C GLY A 23 -7.93 -20.36 -51.89
N ASP A 24 -8.45 -19.96 -53.05
CA ASP A 24 -9.83 -19.57 -53.35
C ASP A 24 -10.87 -20.72 -53.33
N ASP A 25 -12.13 -20.29 -53.23
CA ASP A 25 -13.40 -20.91 -53.62
C ASP A 25 -13.98 -22.18 -52.93
N SER A 26 -15.18 -21.94 -52.38
CA SER A 26 -16.33 -22.86 -52.20
C SER A 26 -16.18 -24.09 -51.31
N SER A 27 -16.83 -24.03 -50.14
CA SER A 27 -17.93 -24.92 -49.70
C SER A 27 -17.94 -25.01 -48.18
N ASP A 28 -19.15 -24.93 -47.62
CA ASP A 28 -19.42 -24.98 -46.20
C ASP A 28 -18.76 -26.18 -45.50
N ASN A 29 -17.95 -25.89 -44.48
CA ASN A 29 -17.81 -26.79 -43.35
C ASN A 29 -17.46 -25.99 -42.10
N THR A 30 -18.47 -25.86 -41.24
CA THR A 30 -18.39 -25.35 -39.87
C THR A 30 -17.38 -26.15 -39.05
N THR A 31 -16.12 -25.73 -39.03
CA THR A 31 -15.18 -26.11 -37.98
C THR A 31 -15.33 -25.13 -36.84
N ALA A 32 -16.17 -25.48 -35.86
CA ALA A 32 -16.17 -24.81 -34.57
C ALA A 32 -14.82 -25.06 -33.89
N ILE A 33 -13.90 -24.11 -34.02
CA ILE A 33 -12.70 -24.06 -33.19
C ILE A 33 -13.20 -23.69 -31.80
N ALA A 34 -13.43 -24.70 -30.96
CA ALA A 34 -13.58 -24.50 -29.53
C ALA A 34 -12.23 -23.98 -29.01
N ALA A 35 -12.10 -22.66 -28.93
CA ALA A 35 -11.03 -22.02 -28.18
C ALA A 35 -11.22 -22.44 -26.71
N LEU A 36 -10.52 -23.50 -26.30
CA LEU A 36 -10.45 -23.90 -24.91
C LEU A 36 -9.64 -22.82 -24.20
N ALA A 37 -10.32 -21.81 -23.67
CA ALA A 37 -9.71 -20.82 -22.80
C ALA A 37 -9.15 -21.57 -21.60
N LEU A 38 -7.83 -21.73 -21.56
CA LEU A 38 -7.12 -22.15 -20.36
C LEU A 38 -7.31 -21.02 -19.35
N VAL A 39 -8.33 -21.14 -18.49
CA VAL A 39 -8.42 -20.31 -17.30
C VAL A 39 -7.27 -20.78 -16.42
N ALA A 40 -6.17 -20.04 -16.42
CA ALA A 40 -5.10 -20.25 -15.47
C ALA A 40 -5.70 -20.02 -14.08
N SER A 41 -6.06 -21.09 -13.38
CA SER A 41 -6.57 -21.01 -12.02
C SER A 41 -5.46 -20.45 -11.14
N CYS A 42 -5.64 -19.24 -10.62
CA CYS A 42 -4.72 -18.60 -9.68
C CYS A 42 -4.51 -19.52 -8.48
N THR A 43 -3.35 -20.16 -8.37
CA THR A 43 -3.03 -21.02 -7.23
C THR A 43 -2.28 -20.21 -6.20
N SER A 44 -2.97 -19.30 -5.52
CA SER A 44 -2.37 -18.45 -4.50
C SER A 44 -1.68 -19.32 -3.44
N SER A 45 -0.36 -19.22 -3.34
CA SER A 45 0.39 -19.87 -2.26
C SER A 45 0.33 -18.95 -1.07
N ALA A 46 -0.56 -19.21 -0.13
CA ALA A 46 -0.61 -18.49 1.13
C ALA A 46 0.77 -18.56 1.77
N VAL A 47 1.43 -17.41 1.88
CA VAL A 47 2.52 -17.29 2.84
C VAL A 47 1.80 -17.25 4.18
N SER A 48 1.78 -18.40 4.84
CA SER A 48 1.29 -18.52 6.21
C SER A 48 2.15 -17.60 7.09
N ASN A 49 1.71 -16.36 7.26
CA ASN A 49 2.23 -15.50 8.32
C ASN A 49 1.55 -15.89 9.65
N SER A 50 1.55 -17.20 9.96
CA SER A 50 0.90 -17.79 11.14
C SER A 50 1.59 -17.45 12.46
N GLN A 51 2.48 -16.46 12.44
CA GLN A 51 3.34 -16.12 13.55
C GLN A 51 3.62 -14.62 13.46
N TYR A 52 2.58 -13.78 13.53
CA TYR A 52 2.82 -12.51 14.22
C TYR A 52 3.47 -12.86 15.55
N SER A 53 4.57 -12.18 15.89
CA SER A 53 5.17 -12.36 17.20
C SER A 53 4.08 -12.19 18.25
N THR A 54 3.91 -13.18 19.13
CA THR A 54 2.99 -13.06 20.26
C THR A 54 3.61 -12.07 21.24
N CYS A 55 3.22 -10.79 21.18
CA CYS A 55 3.51 -9.84 22.24
C CYS A 55 2.39 -9.92 23.27
N SER A 56 2.75 -9.92 24.55
CA SER A 56 1.78 -9.90 25.66
C SER A 56 1.16 -8.50 25.85
N SER A 57 1.28 -7.62 24.85
CA SER A 57 0.78 -6.26 24.92
C SER A 57 -0.74 -6.27 25.05
N ALA A 58 -1.22 -5.63 26.10
CA ALA A 58 -2.64 -5.40 26.34
C ALA A 58 -3.26 -4.62 25.16
N ALA A 59 -4.60 -4.59 25.11
CA ALA A 59 -5.29 -3.65 24.24
C ALA A 59 -4.79 -2.22 24.48
N VAL A 60 -4.71 -1.43 23.41
CA VAL A 60 -4.53 0.02 23.50
C VAL A 60 -5.93 0.62 23.58
N THR A 61 -6.26 1.31 24.66
CA THR A 61 -7.61 1.85 24.86
C THR A 61 -7.57 3.35 24.99
N GLU A 62 -8.12 4.06 23.99
CA GLU A 62 -8.24 5.52 23.95
C GLU A 62 -6.94 6.25 24.31
N ALA A 63 -5.81 5.75 23.79
CA ALA A 63 -4.52 6.34 24.04
C ALA A 63 -4.37 7.63 23.22
N SER A 64 -4.19 8.75 23.90
CA SER A 64 -3.86 10.02 23.25
C SER A 64 -2.47 9.97 22.65
N TYR A 65 -2.33 10.38 21.40
CA TYR A 65 -1.06 10.48 20.68
C TYR A 65 -0.81 11.91 20.20
N THR A 66 0.43 12.34 20.29
CA THR A 66 0.94 13.60 19.74
C THR A 66 2.36 13.36 19.24
N PRO A 67 2.65 13.54 17.93
CA PRO A 67 3.99 13.35 17.39
C PRO A 67 5.01 14.22 18.09
N ALA A 68 6.17 13.65 18.45
CA ALA A 68 7.24 14.41 19.08
C ALA A 68 7.79 15.53 18.18
N SER A 69 7.80 15.30 16.87
CA SER A 69 8.21 16.28 15.85
C SER A 69 7.25 17.47 15.72
N ASP A 70 6.04 17.35 16.25
CA ASP A 70 5.03 18.41 16.25
C ASP A 70 4.26 18.44 17.57
N ALA A 71 4.96 18.83 18.64
CA ALA A 71 4.40 18.95 19.98
C ALA A 71 3.21 19.92 20.10
N THR A 72 2.92 20.68 19.03
CA THR A 72 1.77 21.59 18.92
C THR A 72 0.74 21.15 17.89
N GLY A 73 0.92 19.96 17.32
CA GLY A 73 0.03 19.38 16.33
C GLY A 73 -1.33 18.98 16.91
N ARG A 74 -2.10 18.26 16.12
CA ARG A 74 -3.43 17.81 16.52
C ARG A 74 -3.31 16.51 17.31
N PRO A 75 -3.64 16.48 18.63
CA PRO A 75 -3.71 15.21 19.33
C PRO A 75 -4.82 14.34 18.74
N CYS A 76 -4.60 13.03 18.74
CA CYS A 76 -5.55 12.05 18.24
C CYS A 76 -5.70 10.90 19.25
N SER A 77 -6.80 10.14 19.16
CA SER A 77 -7.00 8.94 19.98
C SER A 77 -6.65 7.68 19.19
N THR A 78 -6.15 6.67 19.89
CA THR A 78 -5.82 5.35 19.34
C THR A 78 -6.50 4.28 20.16
N SER A 79 -7.17 3.33 19.49
CA SER A 79 -7.83 2.20 20.15
C SER A 79 -7.55 0.92 19.36
N ILE A 80 -6.83 -0.05 19.92
CA ILE A 80 -6.40 -1.27 19.22
C ILE A 80 -6.73 -2.48 20.08
N SER A 81 -7.48 -3.43 19.53
CA SER A 81 -7.89 -4.66 20.22
C SER A 81 -6.70 -5.51 20.64
N ALA A 82 -6.86 -6.26 21.74
CA ALA A 82 -5.76 -7.05 22.33
C ALA A 82 -5.22 -8.14 21.39
N ASP A 83 -6.09 -8.67 20.53
CA ASP A 83 -5.84 -9.71 19.53
C ASP A 83 -5.24 -9.17 18.21
N ALA A 84 -5.11 -7.85 18.06
CA ALA A 84 -4.44 -7.27 16.90
C ALA A 84 -2.93 -7.62 16.86
N PRO A 85 -2.32 -7.67 15.66
CA PRO A 85 -0.88 -7.89 15.50
C PRO A 85 -0.04 -6.90 16.30
N CYS A 86 1.09 -7.38 16.82
CA CYS A 86 1.88 -6.61 17.78
C CYS A 86 2.60 -5.43 17.14
N TRP A 87 3.11 -5.62 15.92
CA TRP A 87 3.65 -4.54 15.11
C TRP A 87 2.60 -3.46 14.79
N ILE A 88 1.29 -3.77 14.80
CA ILE A 88 0.25 -2.75 14.68
C ILE A 88 0.08 -2.01 16.01
N LYS A 89 -0.07 -2.74 17.12
CA LYS A 89 -0.19 -2.15 18.47
C LYS A 89 0.97 -1.22 18.84
N GLU A 90 2.18 -1.57 18.39
CA GLU A 90 3.42 -0.87 18.76
C GLU A 90 3.74 0.34 17.87
N ASN A 91 3.17 0.41 16.66
CA ASN A 91 3.56 1.42 15.67
C ASN A 91 2.40 2.32 15.21
N PHE A 92 1.14 1.87 15.25
CA PHE A 92 0.03 2.65 14.72
C PHE A 92 -0.60 3.56 15.77
N HIS A 93 -0.93 4.77 15.32
CA HIS A 93 -1.58 5.82 16.09
C HIS A 93 -2.70 6.48 15.28
N CYS A 94 -3.58 7.20 15.96
CA CYS A 94 -4.73 7.91 15.35
C CYS A 94 -5.74 7.01 14.63
N VAL A 95 -5.75 5.72 14.96
CA VAL A 95 -6.61 4.70 14.35
C VAL A 95 -7.39 3.93 15.40
N THR A 96 -8.52 3.36 14.97
CA THR A 96 -9.20 2.30 15.72
C THR A 96 -9.02 0.98 14.97
N VAL A 97 -8.55 -0.06 15.66
CA VAL A 97 -8.27 -1.38 15.07
C VAL A 97 -8.99 -2.46 15.85
N THR A 98 -9.74 -3.29 15.15
CA THR A 98 -10.33 -4.53 15.65
C THR A 98 -9.98 -5.71 14.76
N MET A 99 -10.22 -6.93 15.24
CA MET A 99 -10.08 -8.15 14.46
C MET A 99 -11.46 -8.76 14.17
N ASP A 100 -11.63 -9.23 12.94
CA ASP A 100 -12.77 -10.04 12.50
C ASP A 100 -12.22 -11.34 11.88
N GLY A 101 -12.01 -12.34 12.74
CA GLY A 101 -11.25 -13.54 12.39
C GLY A 101 -9.82 -13.18 11.93
N ASP A 102 -9.45 -13.58 10.73
CA ASP A 102 -8.16 -13.28 10.10
C ASP A 102 -8.14 -11.93 9.34
N THR A 103 -9.09 -11.04 9.62
CA THR A 103 -9.18 -9.72 9.00
C THR A 103 -8.89 -8.64 10.04
N ILE A 104 -7.92 -7.78 9.75
CA ILE A 104 -7.69 -6.52 10.46
C ILE A 104 -8.73 -5.51 9.96
N VAL A 105 -9.54 -4.99 10.85
CA VAL A 105 -10.48 -3.90 10.55
C VAL A 105 -9.92 -2.62 11.15
N MET A 106 -9.42 -1.73 10.29
CA MET A 106 -8.81 -0.47 10.69
C MET A 106 -9.69 0.69 10.26
N THR A 107 -10.03 1.58 11.19
CA THR A 107 -10.80 2.80 10.91
C THR A 107 -10.02 4.04 11.26
N THR A 108 -10.20 5.09 10.45
CA THR A 108 -9.54 6.38 10.64
C THR A 108 -10.46 7.53 10.27
N ASN A 109 -10.29 8.66 10.97
CA ASN A 109 -10.88 9.94 10.56
C ASN A 109 -10.04 10.68 9.52
N ASN A 110 -8.87 10.13 9.15
CA ASN A 110 -7.95 10.65 8.14
C ASN A 110 -7.49 12.08 8.44
N LEU A 111 -7.28 12.39 9.72
CA LEU A 111 -6.82 13.69 10.19
C LEU A 111 -5.38 13.55 10.71
N PRO A 112 -4.36 14.00 9.95
CA PRO A 112 -2.98 13.89 10.37
C PRO A 112 -2.73 14.54 11.73
N PRO A 113 -1.86 13.96 12.59
CA PRO A 113 -1.60 14.52 13.91
C PRO A 113 -0.57 15.67 13.92
N TYR A 114 -0.07 16.06 12.75
CA TYR A 114 0.85 17.18 12.54
C TYR A 114 0.13 18.39 11.93
N LYS A 115 0.76 19.55 12.03
CA LYS A 115 0.29 20.80 11.44
C LYS A 115 0.38 20.75 9.93
N SER A 116 -0.53 21.47 9.28
CA SER A 116 -0.58 21.58 7.83
C SER A 116 -1.17 22.92 7.42
N PRO A 117 -0.75 23.51 6.28
CA PRO A 117 -1.42 24.64 5.66
C PRO A 117 -2.87 24.34 5.26
N TYR A 118 -3.23 23.06 5.17
CA TYR A 118 -4.57 22.61 4.82
C TYR A 118 -5.53 22.51 6.02
N TYR A 119 -5.08 22.84 7.23
CA TYR A 119 -5.95 23.01 8.38
C TYR A 119 -6.48 24.44 8.48
N LYS A 120 -7.75 24.58 8.88
CA LYS A 120 -8.39 25.90 9.09
C LYS A 120 -8.13 26.51 10.47
N SER A 121 -7.80 25.68 11.46
CA SER A 121 -7.73 26.08 12.87
C SER A 121 -6.33 26.57 13.25
N PRO A 122 -6.16 27.72 13.93
CA PRO A 122 -4.83 28.25 14.28
C PRO A 122 -3.92 27.30 15.07
N GLY A 123 -4.49 26.39 15.86
CA GLY A 123 -3.72 25.39 16.63
C GLY A 123 -3.09 24.29 15.77
N THR A 124 -3.72 23.95 14.63
CA THR A 124 -3.27 22.88 13.73
C THR A 124 -2.79 23.42 12.38
N TYR A 125 -2.97 24.70 12.13
CA TYR A 125 -2.47 25.39 10.96
C TYR A 125 -0.96 25.67 11.09
N ALA A 126 -0.23 25.40 10.02
CA ALA A 126 1.09 25.96 9.78
C ALA A 126 1.08 26.66 8.43
N ALA A 127 1.73 27.83 8.32
CA ALA A 127 1.83 28.51 7.04
C ALA A 127 2.58 27.63 6.03
N TYR A 128 2.16 27.70 4.77
CA TYR A 128 2.86 27.01 3.69
C TYR A 128 4.31 27.46 3.66
N ASN A 129 5.24 26.51 3.80
CA ASN A 129 6.67 26.81 3.85
C ASN A 129 7.33 26.46 2.52
N GLU A 130 7.43 27.44 1.62
CA GLU A 130 8.11 27.28 0.34
C GLU A 130 9.59 26.90 0.50
N ALA A 131 10.23 27.18 1.64
CA ALA A 131 11.64 26.81 1.86
C ALA A 131 11.86 25.29 1.98
N THR A 132 10.79 24.53 2.24
CA THR A 132 10.80 23.06 2.24
C THR A 132 10.69 22.49 0.82
N PHE A 133 10.32 23.31 -0.18
CA PHE A 133 10.01 22.87 -1.54
C PHE A 133 10.82 23.58 -2.62
N PRO A 134 10.96 22.99 -3.82
CA PRO A 134 11.37 23.74 -5.00
C PRO A 134 10.45 24.94 -5.26
N SER A 135 10.96 26.00 -5.89
CA SER A 135 10.16 27.19 -6.22
C SER A 135 8.89 26.84 -7.01
N GLY A 136 7.77 27.50 -6.69
CA GLY A 136 6.49 27.33 -7.39
C GLY A 136 5.50 26.39 -6.70
N HIS A 137 5.82 25.92 -5.51
CA HIS A 137 4.90 25.12 -4.69
C HIS A 137 3.94 26.01 -3.91
N SER A 138 2.67 25.63 -3.84
CA SER A 138 1.64 26.38 -3.10
C SER A 138 0.45 25.50 -2.76
N ALA A 139 -0.20 25.76 -1.63
CA ALA A 139 -1.40 25.04 -1.24
C ALA A 139 -2.52 25.17 -2.31
N ASN A 140 -3.18 24.06 -2.63
CA ASN A 140 -4.40 24.05 -3.41
C ASN A 140 -5.58 24.64 -2.60
N PRO A 141 -6.75 24.92 -3.20
CA PRO A 141 -7.86 25.56 -2.48
C PRO A 141 -8.68 24.60 -1.58
N ASN A 142 -8.28 23.34 -1.47
CA ASN A 142 -8.97 22.35 -0.64
C ASN A 142 -8.51 22.45 0.82
N PHE A 143 -9.23 21.79 1.72
CA PHE A 143 -8.89 21.74 3.14
C PHE A 143 -9.13 20.35 3.70
N ILE A 144 -8.33 19.98 4.71
CA ILE A 144 -8.50 18.71 5.41
C ILE A 144 -9.89 18.69 6.07
N ALA A 145 -10.63 17.61 5.83
CA ALA A 145 -11.91 17.34 6.47
C ALA A 145 -11.90 15.94 7.09
N SER A 146 -12.63 15.78 8.20
CA SER A 146 -12.77 14.48 8.86
C SER A 146 -13.48 13.51 7.93
N GLN A 147 -12.91 12.31 7.80
CA GLN A 147 -13.47 11.19 7.06
C GLN A 147 -13.99 10.12 8.02
N SER A 148 -14.54 9.04 7.47
CA SER A 148 -14.93 7.83 8.21
C SER A 148 -14.54 6.60 7.39
N ILE A 149 -13.23 6.42 7.19
CA ILE A 149 -12.68 5.38 6.32
C ILE A 149 -12.54 4.09 7.10
N THR A 150 -13.04 2.98 6.55
CA THR A 150 -12.89 1.63 7.10
C THR A 150 -12.15 0.74 6.12
N MET A 151 -11.01 0.21 6.53
CA MET A 151 -10.23 -0.76 5.76
C MET A 151 -10.36 -2.15 6.37
N ARG A 152 -10.63 -3.15 5.54
CA ARG A 152 -10.65 -4.57 5.91
C ARG A 152 -9.47 -5.25 5.23
N ILE A 153 -8.42 -5.51 5.99
CA ILE A 153 -7.11 -5.92 5.50
C ILE A 153 -6.84 -7.37 5.93
N PRO A 154 -6.41 -8.27 5.04
CA PRO A 154 -6.07 -9.63 5.43
C PRO A 154 -4.86 -9.63 6.38
N ALA A 155 -5.00 -10.31 7.52
CA ALA A 155 -3.90 -10.45 8.48
C ALA A 155 -2.81 -11.42 7.95
N SER A 156 -3.20 -12.40 7.14
CA SER A 156 -2.26 -13.29 6.45
C SER A 156 -2.26 -12.97 4.94
N PRO A 157 -1.44 -12.00 4.49
CA PRO A 157 -1.41 -11.60 3.10
C PRO A 157 -0.91 -12.76 2.22
N THR A 158 -1.54 -12.91 1.05
CA THR A 158 -1.17 -13.95 0.10
C THR A 158 -0.65 -13.32 -1.18
N LYS A 159 0.58 -13.67 -1.55
CA LYS A 159 1.25 -13.16 -2.74
C LYS A 159 0.52 -13.65 -3.99
N ALA A 160 0.31 -12.75 -4.94
CA ALA A 160 -0.17 -13.09 -6.26
C ALA A 160 0.91 -13.89 -7.02
N ASN A 161 0.54 -15.00 -7.65
CA ASN A 161 1.45 -15.81 -8.47
C ASN A 161 1.00 -15.89 -9.94
N CYS A 162 0.19 -14.92 -10.37
CA CYS A 162 -0.33 -14.76 -11.72
C CYS A 162 -0.08 -13.33 -12.22
N SER A 163 -0.27 -13.11 -13.52
CA SER A 163 -0.25 -11.77 -14.10
C SER A 163 -1.28 -10.88 -13.41
N TYR A 164 -0.88 -9.66 -13.03
CA TYR A 164 -1.76 -8.68 -12.43
C TYR A 164 -2.89 -8.31 -13.41
N ASP A 165 -4.13 -8.61 -13.05
CA ASP A 165 -5.32 -8.21 -13.82
C ASP A 165 -6.04 -7.02 -13.16
N SER A 166 -7.19 -6.61 -13.70
CA SER A 166 -7.98 -5.49 -13.18
C SER A 166 -8.42 -5.65 -11.72
N THR A 167 -8.42 -6.87 -11.17
CA THR A 167 -8.75 -7.14 -9.75
C THR A 167 -7.58 -6.85 -8.81
N PHE A 168 -6.35 -6.79 -9.33
CA PHE A 168 -5.14 -6.38 -8.63
C PHE A 168 -4.82 -4.89 -8.81
N GLY A 169 -5.53 -4.21 -9.72
CA GLY A 169 -5.35 -2.78 -9.93
C GLY A 169 -5.51 -2.02 -8.63
N SER A 170 -4.57 -1.12 -8.35
CA SER A 170 -4.60 -0.34 -7.13
C SER A 170 -5.90 0.50 -7.06
N GLY A 171 -6.28 1.09 -8.19
CA GLY A 171 -7.23 2.21 -8.19
C GLY A 171 -6.52 3.50 -7.78
N ILE A 172 -7.27 4.59 -7.69
CA ILE A 172 -6.75 5.95 -7.43
C ILE A 172 -7.19 6.53 -6.08
N ASP A 173 -7.84 5.71 -5.24
CA ASP A 173 -8.27 6.10 -3.89
C ASP A 173 -7.44 5.31 -2.85
N ALA A 174 -7.78 5.36 -1.57
CA ALA A 174 -7.02 4.78 -0.47
C ALA A 174 -6.62 3.32 -0.70
N LEU A 175 -5.31 3.08 -0.77
CA LEU A 175 -4.68 1.78 -1.05
C LEU A 175 -4.00 1.16 0.16
N GLY A 176 -3.83 1.97 1.19
CA GLY A 176 -3.15 1.65 2.41
C GLY A 176 -3.29 2.81 3.38
N ILE A 177 -2.73 2.61 4.56
CA ILE A 177 -2.80 3.57 5.66
C ILE A 177 -1.46 3.60 6.39
N ASP A 178 -1.03 4.82 6.70
CA ASP A 178 0.22 5.08 7.38
C ASP A 178 0.10 4.84 8.89
N VAL A 179 1.24 4.84 9.58
CA VAL A 179 1.30 4.67 11.03
C VAL A 179 0.61 5.80 11.83
N HIS A 180 0.19 6.89 11.18
CA HIS A 180 -0.55 8.01 11.76
C HIS A 180 -2.00 8.10 11.29
N GLY A 181 -2.52 7.04 10.63
CA GLY A 181 -3.90 6.97 10.19
C GLY A 181 -4.23 7.79 8.95
N VAL A 182 -3.24 8.26 8.18
CA VAL A 182 -3.45 8.92 6.89
C VAL A 182 -3.42 7.90 5.76
N VAL A 183 -4.34 8.03 4.80
CA VAL A 183 -4.42 7.11 3.67
C VAL A 183 -3.37 7.40 2.59
N MET A 184 -2.95 6.35 1.91
CA MET A 184 -1.99 6.42 0.81
C MET A 184 -2.65 6.12 -0.53
N PHE A 185 -2.31 6.90 -1.55
CA PHE A 185 -2.76 6.76 -2.93
C PHE A 185 -1.60 6.26 -3.81
N ASN A 186 -1.90 5.88 -5.05
CA ASN A 186 -0.87 5.42 -5.99
C ASN A 186 -0.19 6.61 -6.67
N ASN A 187 0.70 6.30 -7.62
CA ASN A 187 1.38 7.29 -8.45
C ASN A 187 0.48 7.93 -9.54
N GLN A 188 -0.84 7.92 -9.40
CA GLN A 188 -1.77 8.54 -10.34
C GLN A 188 -2.47 9.73 -9.70
N ALA A 189 -2.72 10.75 -10.54
CA ALA A 189 -3.56 11.89 -10.20
C ALA A 189 -5.03 11.61 -10.51
N ALA A 190 -5.91 12.52 -10.10
CA ALA A 190 -7.30 12.50 -10.55
C ALA A 190 -7.40 12.58 -12.10
N PRO A 191 -8.42 11.96 -12.73
CA PRO A 191 -8.59 12.01 -14.18
C PRO A 191 -8.64 13.44 -14.72
N GLY A 192 -7.67 13.80 -15.57
CA GLY A 192 -7.52 15.14 -16.13
C GLY A 192 -6.36 15.95 -15.54
N ASP A 193 -5.77 15.49 -14.43
CA ASP A 193 -4.60 16.09 -13.79
C ASP A 193 -3.33 15.23 -14.00
N SER A 194 -2.20 15.74 -13.49
CA SER A 194 -0.93 15.00 -13.44
C SER A 194 -0.37 15.02 -12.03
N LEU A 195 0.30 13.93 -11.62
CA LEU A 195 0.92 13.86 -10.31
C LEU A 195 1.98 14.95 -10.13
N ALA A 196 2.64 15.38 -11.22
CA ALA A 196 3.58 16.50 -11.18
C ALA A 196 2.89 17.84 -10.81
N THR A 197 1.66 18.04 -11.27
CA THR A 197 0.84 19.20 -10.89
C THR A 197 0.41 19.10 -9.43
N GLU A 198 -0.10 17.95 -9.01
CA GLU A 198 -0.51 17.71 -7.61
C GLU A 198 0.66 17.84 -6.63
N TYR A 199 1.84 17.34 -7.01
CA TYR A 199 3.08 17.44 -6.22
C TYR A 199 3.43 18.88 -5.86
N SER A 200 3.19 19.83 -6.77
CA SER A 200 3.39 21.27 -6.49
C SER A 200 2.49 21.81 -5.37
N THR A 201 1.51 21.03 -4.94
CA THR A 201 0.55 21.40 -3.88
C THR A 201 0.80 20.67 -2.57
N PHE A 202 1.74 19.73 -2.51
CA PHE A 202 1.97 18.98 -1.28
C PHE A 202 2.46 19.91 -0.15
N ASP A 203 2.01 19.66 1.08
CA ASP A 203 2.56 20.32 2.26
C ASP A 203 3.86 19.64 2.72
N ASP A 204 4.45 20.15 3.81
CA ASP A 204 5.75 19.69 4.36
C ASP A 204 5.80 18.21 4.78
N SER A 205 4.66 17.52 4.73
CA SER A 205 4.50 16.09 4.98
C SER A 205 4.36 15.27 3.68
N TYR A 206 4.55 15.94 2.54
CA TYR A 206 4.45 15.41 1.18
C TYR A 206 3.07 14.83 0.86
N ALA A 207 2.04 15.55 1.30
CA ALA A 207 0.65 15.17 1.15
C ALA A 207 -0.26 16.38 0.92
N HIS A 208 -1.49 16.12 0.48
CA HIS A 208 -2.50 17.15 0.28
C HIS A 208 -3.92 16.59 0.40
N PRO A 209 -4.95 17.42 0.58
CA PRO A 209 -6.34 16.99 0.49
C PRO A 209 -6.89 17.13 -0.94
N GLU A 210 -7.69 16.14 -1.34
CA GLU A 210 -8.58 16.30 -2.49
C GLU A 210 -9.85 17.11 -2.13
N SER A 211 -10.71 17.32 -3.11
CA SER A 211 -11.91 18.18 -3.04
C SER A 211 -12.89 17.87 -1.89
N THR A 212 -13.02 16.62 -1.46
CA THR A 212 -13.87 16.23 -0.31
C THR A 212 -13.13 16.30 1.03
N GLY A 213 -11.87 16.73 1.00
CA GLY A 213 -11.02 16.94 2.16
C GLY A 213 -10.29 15.68 2.63
N LYS A 214 -10.27 14.61 1.83
CA LYS A 214 -9.48 13.41 2.12
C LYS A 214 -8.00 13.71 1.90
N TYR A 215 -7.27 13.89 2.99
CA TYR A 215 -5.83 14.08 3.00
C TYR A 215 -5.09 12.78 2.70
N HIS A 216 -4.11 12.80 1.81
CA HIS A 216 -3.46 11.57 1.35
C HIS A 216 -2.03 11.80 0.86
N GLN A 217 -1.26 10.72 0.87
CA GLN A 217 0.14 10.68 0.44
C GLN A 217 0.26 9.88 -0.86
N HIS A 218 1.06 10.37 -1.81
CA HIS A 218 1.46 9.61 -3.00
C HIS A 218 2.92 9.17 -2.92
N THR A 219 3.75 10.00 -2.27
CA THR A 219 5.20 9.88 -2.20
C THR A 219 5.66 9.69 -0.76
N GLU A 220 6.97 9.62 -0.55
CA GLU A 220 7.59 9.51 0.77
C GLU A 220 6.99 10.47 1.82
N PRO A 221 6.33 9.96 2.87
CA PRO A 221 5.78 10.80 3.92
C PRO A 221 6.88 11.21 4.89
N THR A 222 7.44 12.41 4.69
CA THR A 222 8.63 12.93 5.40
C THR A 222 8.46 13.10 6.91
N LYS A 223 7.21 13.11 7.41
CA LYS A 223 6.92 13.08 8.86
C LYS A 223 7.04 11.69 9.48
N ILE A 224 7.22 10.66 8.66
CA ILE A 224 7.36 9.25 9.08
C ILE A 224 8.75 8.74 8.67
N THR A 225 9.12 8.89 7.41
CA THR A 225 10.36 8.34 6.83
C THR A 225 11.06 9.38 5.98
N ASN A 226 12.39 9.40 6.01
CA ASN A 226 13.19 10.26 5.13
C ASN A 226 14.50 9.57 4.77
N ASP A 227 14.53 8.90 3.62
CA ASP A 227 15.67 8.12 3.14
C ASP A 227 16.19 7.12 4.18
N ASP A 228 15.26 6.39 4.81
CA ASP A 228 15.54 5.43 5.87
C ASP A 228 14.78 4.11 5.65
N ASN A 229 14.72 3.26 6.67
CA ASN A 229 14.14 1.92 6.64
C ASN A 229 13.02 1.72 7.68
N VAL A 230 12.38 2.82 8.13
CA VAL A 230 11.32 2.70 9.14
C VAL A 230 10.03 2.13 8.56
N LEU A 231 9.16 1.60 9.43
CA LEU A 231 7.82 1.19 9.04
C LEU A 231 6.98 2.44 8.73
N VAL A 232 6.39 2.47 7.54
CA VAL A 232 5.59 3.60 7.04
C VAL A 232 4.10 3.33 7.20
N GLY A 233 3.67 2.09 6.96
CA GLY A 233 2.25 1.74 7.01
C GLY A 233 1.95 0.31 6.57
N ILE A 234 0.70 0.10 6.16
CA ILE A 234 0.18 -1.18 5.67
C ILE A 234 -0.67 -0.96 4.42
N MET A 235 -0.51 -1.83 3.42
CA MET A 235 -1.34 -1.85 2.22
C MET A 235 -2.60 -2.68 2.41
N LEU A 236 -3.63 -2.42 1.60
CA LEU A 236 -4.90 -3.15 1.63
C LEU A 236 -4.75 -4.65 1.38
N ASP A 237 -3.66 -5.10 0.75
CA ASP A 237 -3.36 -6.52 0.57
C ASP A 237 -2.66 -7.17 1.77
N GLY A 238 -2.41 -6.41 2.85
CA GLY A 238 -1.88 -6.86 4.13
C GLY A 238 -0.37 -6.84 4.27
N TYR A 239 0.36 -6.40 3.24
CA TYR A 239 1.81 -6.27 3.31
C TYR A 239 2.25 -4.92 3.90
N PRO A 240 3.34 -4.90 4.69
CA PRO A 240 3.88 -3.68 5.27
C PRO A 240 4.56 -2.80 4.22
N ILE A 241 4.62 -1.51 4.52
CA ILE A 241 5.31 -0.48 3.74
C ILE A 241 6.47 0.04 4.58
N TYR A 242 7.65 0.15 3.98
CA TYR A 242 8.84 0.72 4.63
C TYR A 242 9.36 1.93 3.84
N GLY A 243 10.28 2.68 4.47
CA GLY A 243 11.04 3.74 3.82
C GLY A 243 11.88 3.25 2.63
N ARG A 244 12.69 4.13 2.05
CA ARG A 244 13.48 3.82 0.83
C ARG A 244 14.44 2.65 0.97
N LYS A 245 14.88 2.35 2.20
CA LYS A 245 15.93 1.37 2.48
C LYS A 245 15.38 0.10 3.11
N SER A 246 16.05 -1.01 2.82
CA SER A 246 15.93 -2.25 3.58
C SER A 246 16.54 -2.09 4.97
N GLN A 247 16.25 -3.03 5.88
CA GLN A 247 16.76 -2.95 7.26
C GLN A 247 18.28 -3.07 7.38
N ASP A 248 18.95 -3.58 6.34
CA ASP A 248 20.41 -3.57 6.21
C ASP A 248 20.99 -2.23 5.72
N GLY A 249 20.13 -1.25 5.41
CA GLY A 249 20.49 0.08 4.92
C GLY A 249 20.67 0.18 3.40
N SER A 250 20.49 -0.92 2.66
CA SER A 250 20.57 -0.92 1.19
C SER A 250 19.28 -0.44 0.52
N TYR A 251 19.38 0.02 -0.72
CA TYR A 251 18.21 0.27 -1.56
C TYR A 251 17.79 -1.04 -2.26
N PRO A 252 16.60 -1.60 -1.95
CA PRO A 252 16.15 -2.81 -2.62
C PRO A 252 15.83 -2.57 -4.09
N THR A 253 15.99 -3.60 -4.91
CA THR A 253 15.42 -3.60 -6.27
C THR A 253 13.94 -3.94 -6.17
N LEU A 254 13.09 -2.99 -6.55
CA LEU A 254 11.64 -3.12 -6.46
C LEU A 254 11.06 -3.71 -7.74
N ASP A 255 10.02 -4.52 -7.58
CA ASP A 255 9.16 -4.96 -8.67
C ASP A 255 8.53 -3.74 -9.37
N THR A 256 8.59 -3.69 -10.70
CA THR A 256 8.19 -2.50 -11.47
C THR A 256 6.68 -2.24 -11.45
N ASP A 257 5.88 -3.28 -11.23
CA ASP A 257 4.43 -3.22 -11.31
C ASP A 257 3.81 -2.89 -9.95
N THR A 258 4.39 -3.44 -8.88
CA THR A 258 3.87 -3.34 -7.51
C THR A 258 4.66 -2.42 -6.60
N HIS A 259 5.95 -2.22 -6.89
CA HIS A 259 6.90 -1.53 -6.01
C HIS A 259 7.20 -2.29 -4.71
N SER A 260 7.17 -3.62 -4.78
CA SER A 260 7.41 -4.50 -3.66
C SER A 260 8.63 -5.41 -3.86
N VAL A 261 9.17 -5.93 -2.76
CA VAL A 261 10.28 -6.91 -2.75
C VAL A 261 10.09 -7.93 -1.63
N ALA A 262 10.60 -9.15 -1.80
CA ALA A 262 10.68 -10.09 -0.69
C ALA A 262 11.64 -9.54 0.37
N CYS A 263 11.25 -9.58 1.64
CA CYS A 263 11.96 -8.92 2.72
C CYS A 263 11.93 -9.74 4.01
N THR A 264 12.92 -9.54 4.87
CA THR A 264 12.91 -9.96 6.28
C THR A 264 13.16 -8.73 7.12
N THR A 265 12.30 -8.48 8.09
CA THR A 265 12.38 -7.29 8.94
C THR A 265 12.24 -7.64 10.41
N THR A 266 12.54 -6.69 11.29
CA THR A 266 12.29 -6.80 12.74
C THR A 266 10.85 -7.17 13.06
N HIS A 267 9.89 -6.65 12.29
CA HIS A 267 8.46 -6.95 12.45
C HIS A 267 8.07 -8.31 11.82
N PHE A 268 8.80 -8.75 10.78
CA PHE A 268 8.52 -9.97 10.03
C PHE A 268 9.80 -10.82 9.90
N PRO A 269 10.29 -11.43 11.00
CA PRO A 269 11.56 -12.15 11.04
C PRO A 269 11.56 -13.46 10.24
N ASN A 270 10.37 -14.00 9.93
CA ASN A 270 10.20 -15.20 9.11
C ASN A 270 10.09 -14.88 7.60
N GLY A 271 10.21 -13.61 7.22
CA GLY A 271 10.08 -13.14 5.86
C GLY A 271 8.65 -12.84 5.43
N THR A 272 8.50 -11.90 4.50
CA THR A 272 7.23 -11.48 3.88
C THR A 272 7.50 -10.80 2.53
N GLN A 273 6.49 -10.20 1.92
CA GLN A 273 6.64 -9.20 0.87
C GLN A 273 6.52 -7.81 1.52
N CYS A 274 7.40 -6.87 1.17
CA CYS A 274 7.36 -5.49 1.65
C CYS A 274 7.21 -4.54 0.46
N TYR A 275 6.38 -3.52 0.61
CA TYR A 275 6.47 -2.32 -0.20
C TYR A 275 7.56 -1.41 0.35
N HIS A 276 8.20 -0.65 -0.54
CA HIS A 276 9.14 0.39 -0.16
C HIS A 276 8.82 1.68 -0.92
N VAL A 277 9.07 2.82 -0.27
CA VAL A 277 9.17 4.10 -0.96
C VAL A 277 10.23 3.99 -2.08
N GLY A 278 9.92 4.52 -3.26
CA GLY A 278 10.87 4.56 -4.38
C GLY A 278 12.12 5.37 -4.08
N ASN A 279 13.27 4.90 -4.57
CA ASN A 279 14.54 5.64 -4.46
C ASN A 279 14.65 6.82 -5.46
N GLY A 280 13.53 7.27 -6.01
CA GLY A 280 13.46 8.46 -6.87
C GLY A 280 13.42 9.76 -6.06
N SER A 281 13.17 10.87 -6.74
CA SER A 281 12.94 12.18 -6.12
C SER A 281 11.60 12.75 -6.56
N GLY A 282 10.95 13.50 -5.68
CA GLY A 282 9.62 14.07 -5.96
C GLY A 282 8.61 13.00 -6.32
N VAL A 283 7.96 13.14 -7.48
CA VAL A 283 6.95 12.18 -7.96
C VAL A 283 7.47 10.75 -8.17
N ASP A 284 8.78 10.58 -8.35
CA ASP A 284 9.41 9.26 -8.52
C ASP A 284 9.68 8.53 -7.18
N ALA A 285 9.44 9.19 -6.04
CA ALA A 285 9.52 8.60 -4.70
C ALA A 285 8.16 8.04 -4.24
N TYR A 286 7.41 7.41 -5.15
CA TYR A 286 6.05 6.93 -4.87
C TYR A 286 6.02 5.66 -3.99
N LEU A 287 4.91 5.47 -3.27
CA LEU A 287 4.74 4.39 -2.29
C LEU A 287 4.31 3.06 -2.92
N ILE A 288 3.44 3.10 -3.93
CA ILE A 288 2.90 1.93 -4.64
C ILE A 288 2.89 2.15 -6.15
N GLY A 289 3.18 1.07 -6.89
CA GLY A 289 3.02 1.00 -8.34
C GLY A 289 1.55 0.94 -8.79
N SER A 290 1.31 0.26 -9.92
CA SER A 290 -0.03 0.13 -10.50
C SER A 290 -0.87 -1.01 -9.89
N TYR A 291 -0.21 -1.96 -9.22
CA TYR A 291 -0.85 -3.19 -8.74
C TYR A 291 -0.48 -3.54 -7.30
N PHE A 292 -1.37 -4.27 -6.64
CA PHE A 292 -1.07 -4.93 -5.37
C PHE A 292 -0.24 -6.21 -5.59
N ALA A 293 0.73 -6.44 -4.71
CA ALA A 293 1.54 -7.65 -4.64
C ALA A 293 0.74 -8.88 -4.16
N GLY A 294 -0.33 -8.65 -3.39
CA GLY A 294 -1.25 -9.67 -2.92
C GLY A 294 -2.71 -9.40 -3.29
N ARG A 295 -3.60 -10.26 -2.79
CA ARG A 295 -5.03 -10.04 -2.91
C ARG A 295 -5.45 -8.90 -1.97
N ARG A 296 -5.89 -7.78 -2.54
CA ARG A 296 -6.37 -6.64 -1.76
C ARG A 296 -7.64 -6.98 -0.96
N GLY A 297 -7.72 -6.38 0.22
CA GLY A 297 -8.92 -6.27 1.03
C GLY A 297 -9.91 -5.24 0.48
N THR A 298 -10.69 -4.63 1.37
CA THR A 298 -11.70 -3.62 1.00
C THR A 298 -11.49 -2.31 1.74
N VAL A 299 -12.00 -1.22 1.17
CA VAL A 299 -12.06 0.10 1.78
C VAL A 299 -13.44 0.71 1.51
N ASP A 300 -14.05 1.27 2.55
CA ASP A 300 -15.34 1.96 2.53
C ASP A 300 -15.24 3.35 3.19
#